data_AF-A0A2V2NDV7-F1
#
_entry.id   AF-A0A2V2NDV7-F1
#
_cell.length_a   1.000
_cell.length_b   1.000
_cell.length_c   1.000
_cell.angle_alpha   90.00
_cell.angle_beta   90.00
_cell.angle_gamma   90.00
#
_symmetry.space_group_name_H-M   'P 1'
#
loop_
_entity.id
_entity.type
_entity.pdbx_description
1 polymer ?
#
loop_
_entity_poly.entity_id
_entity_poly.type
_entity_poly.pdbx_seq_one_letter_code
_entity_poly.pdbx_strand_id
1 'polypeptide(L)'
;MITMKSFHLIFSIFLLLVFSGCSMADSSISNNTTVLNSSPGTAHAELLSTADLEILASITPREAEMGSPFSAAIVVANPGPAAADQIKIDYYLIQNVSDAKPIWIHQKTTEEIPAFYRDQVPFTVDLPGGINPGEYYLMSTISTSTVDRNLSNNQYVSTAPIEVKRSVQPSQSDLPDLVVTLDNASPTEIAPDYPLTINYTVSNIGKGSAGTFRLGFYLSKDSDVDPSDQKLWDVIFYQAYPGMKEPGISTNLIPHDIEPGEYYLGAVIDFTHMVTEADEEKNSAVFDTPITITAQKPPVDKAFLEKVAGYIAEKTNKYREYRGLSTLNYDPALASIAQSHSTDMAARNYFAHETPEGITPTGRATEAKYDTTKRLSDGSNRSGIAENIVKIAKGNIVGKGYSGFVDPSDPQQVADVMMIEWINSPDHNENLINRGIDRIGVGVAYDGEFFYATQDFF
;
A
#
# COMPACT_ATOMS: atom_id res chain seq x y z
N MET A 1 -32.55 -14.26 28.60
CA MET A 1 -31.62 -15.28 28.06
C MET A 1 -30.23 -14.69 28.07
N ILE A 2 -29.49 -14.99 29.15
CA ILE A 2 -28.24 -15.78 29.19
C ILE A 2 -27.01 -14.86 29.21
N THR A 3 -26.42 -14.87 30.40
CA THR A 3 -25.22 -14.22 30.91
C THR A 3 -23.92 -14.74 30.27
N MET A 4 -22.97 -13.82 30.07
CA MET A 4 -21.55 -14.09 29.83
C MET A 4 -20.93 -14.93 30.98
N LYS A 5 -20.07 -15.89 30.64
CA LYS A 5 -19.03 -16.41 31.52
C LYS A 5 -17.73 -16.64 30.76
N SER A 6 -16.68 -16.24 31.45
CA SER A 6 -15.25 -16.20 31.13
C SER A 6 -14.63 -17.58 30.85
N PHE A 7 -13.53 -17.61 30.09
CA PHE A 7 -12.64 -18.77 30.03
C PHE A 7 -11.22 -18.40 30.52
N HIS A 8 -10.70 -19.29 31.36
CA HIS A 8 -9.39 -19.27 31.99
C HIS A 8 -8.39 -20.17 31.24
N LEU A 9 -7.13 -19.79 31.41
CA LEU A 9 -5.86 -20.40 31.02
C LEU A 9 -5.70 -21.86 31.52
N ILE A 10 -5.13 -22.76 30.70
CA ILE A 10 -4.48 -24.01 31.17
C ILE A 10 -3.16 -24.24 30.42
N PHE A 11 -2.09 -24.38 31.21
CA PHE A 11 -0.74 -24.84 30.85
C PHE A 11 -0.71 -26.34 30.57
N SER A 12 0.13 -26.80 29.63
CA SER A 12 0.55 -28.20 29.55
C SER A 12 2.06 -28.35 29.53
N ILE A 13 2.53 -29.17 30.46
CA ILE A 13 3.88 -29.64 30.75
C ILE A 13 4.19 -30.83 29.83
N PHE A 14 5.42 -30.94 29.30
CA PHE A 14 6.01 -32.25 28.99
C PHE A 14 7.51 -32.26 29.30
N LEU A 15 7.92 -33.35 29.96
CA LEU A 15 9.21 -33.60 30.58
C LEU A 15 10.01 -34.64 29.76
N LEU A 16 11.26 -34.26 29.47
CA LEU A 16 12.51 -35.04 29.36
C LEU A 16 12.56 -36.44 28.72
N LEU A 17 13.52 -36.60 27.80
CA LEU A 17 14.50 -37.69 27.83
C LEU A 17 15.81 -37.23 27.17
N VAL A 18 16.90 -37.32 27.93
CA VAL A 18 18.28 -37.04 27.53
C VAL A 18 19.04 -38.36 27.50
N PHE A 19 19.86 -38.58 26.48
CA PHE A 19 21.13 -39.29 26.65
C PHE A 19 22.24 -38.64 25.80
N SER A 20 23.34 -38.36 26.49
CA SER A 20 24.68 -37.92 26.06
C SER A 20 25.28 -38.81 24.96
N GLY A 21 26.30 -38.45 24.17
CA GLY A 21 27.31 -37.38 24.20
C GLY A 21 28.48 -37.80 23.28
N CYS A 22 29.49 -36.92 23.15
CA CYS A 22 30.74 -37.03 22.37
C CYS A 22 30.65 -36.88 20.83
N SER A 23 31.58 -36.28 20.10
CA SER A 23 32.66 -35.29 20.31
C SER A 23 33.53 -35.36 19.04
N MET A 24 33.66 -34.24 18.32
CA MET A 24 34.82 -33.76 17.51
C MET A 24 35.38 -34.66 16.38
N ALA A 25 35.28 -34.18 15.12
CA ALA A 25 36.39 -33.60 14.31
C ALA A 25 37.18 -34.70 13.55
N ASP A 26 37.76 -34.57 12.36
CA ASP A 26 38.06 -33.47 11.45
C ASP A 26 38.46 -34.11 10.09
N SER A 27 38.42 -33.29 9.03
CA SER A 27 39.29 -33.28 7.83
C SER A 27 39.68 -34.56 7.04
N SER A 28 39.02 -34.70 5.88
CA SER A 28 39.60 -34.60 4.51
C SER A 28 40.87 -35.36 4.06
N ILE A 29 40.66 -36.14 2.97
CA ILE A 29 41.48 -36.29 1.72
C ILE A 29 42.69 -37.24 1.71
N SER A 30 42.64 -38.28 0.85
CA SER A 30 43.51 -38.41 -0.35
C SER A 30 43.12 -39.60 -1.27
N ASN A 31 43.28 -39.38 -2.58
CA ASN A 31 42.85 -40.20 -3.71
C ASN A 31 43.92 -41.20 -4.23
N ASN A 32 43.44 -42.12 -5.10
CA ASN A 32 44.09 -42.83 -6.23
C ASN A 32 44.76 -44.20 -6.00
N THR A 33 44.21 -45.29 -6.59
CA THR A 33 44.47 -45.72 -8.00
C THR A 33 43.61 -46.93 -8.40
N THR A 34 43.25 -46.99 -9.69
CA THR A 34 42.39 -47.95 -10.40
C THR A 34 43.13 -49.18 -10.93
N VAL A 35 42.46 -50.36 -10.94
CA VAL A 35 42.70 -51.46 -11.91
C VAL A 35 41.35 -52.03 -12.36
N LEU A 36 41.16 -52.12 -13.67
CA LEU A 36 39.98 -52.60 -14.38
C LEU A 36 39.87 -54.13 -14.39
N ASN A 37 38.65 -54.67 -14.29
CA ASN A 37 38.28 -55.99 -14.80
C ASN A 37 36.78 -55.99 -15.18
N SER A 38 36.49 -56.21 -16.46
CA SER A 38 35.14 -56.33 -17.02
C SER A 38 34.54 -57.71 -16.74
N SER A 39 33.32 -57.74 -16.18
CA SER A 39 32.57 -58.95 -15.81
C SER A 39 31.21 -59.00 -16.53
N PRO A 40 30.56 -60.17 -16.71
CA PRO A 40 29.27 -60.37 -17.42
C PRO A 40 28.03 -59.75 -16.73
N GLY A 41 28.21 -58.69 -15.93
CA GLY A 41 27.19 -58.06 -15.10
C GLY A 41 26.66 -56.73 -15.61
N THR A 42 27.11 -56.24 -16.76
CA THR A 42 26.79 -54.87 -17.24
C THR A 42 25.33 -54.70 -17.66
N ALA A 43 24.74 -55.66 -18.39
CA ALA A 43 23.35 -55.54 -18.85
C ALA A 43 22.30 -55.65 -17.71
N HIS A 44 22.58 -56.43 -16.66
CA HIS A 44 21.67 -56.55 -15.51
C HIS A 44 21.86 -55.40 -14.50
N ALA A 45 23.04 -54.79 -14.42
CA ALA A 45 23.29 -53.60 -13.62
C ALA A 45 22.68 -52.34 -14.27
N GLU A 46 22.68 -52.22 -15.60
CA GLU A 46 22.06 -51.08 -16.31
C GLU A 46 20.55 -50.97 -16.05
N LEU A 47 19.81 -52.08 -16.01
CA LEU A 47 18.37 -52.10 -15.70
C LEU A 47 18.02 -51.66 -14.27
N LEU A 48 18.97 -51.74 -13.34
CA LEU A 48 18.79 -51.36 -11.93
C LEU A 48 19.20 -49.91 -11.64
N SER A 49 19.71 -49.17 -12.63
CA SER A 49 20.23 -47.81 -12.46
C SER A 49 19.67 -46.78 -13.44
N THR A 50 18.72 -47.12 -14.31
CA THR A 50 18.13 -46.18 -15.28
C THR A 50 16.69 -45.82 -14.93
N ALA A 51 16.33 -44.55 -15.11
CA ALA A 51 14.94 -44.09 -15.04
C ALA A 51 14.11 -44.68 -16.19
N ASP A 52 12.79 -44.52 -16.10
CA ASP A 52 11.80 -44.92 -17.10
C ASP A 52 10.69 -43.88 -17.09
N LEU A 53 10.89 -42.73 -17.72
CA LEU A 53 9.83 -41.73 -17.69
C LEU A 53 8.71 -42.15 -18.63
N GLU A 54 7.48 -41.85 -18.23
CA GLU A 54 6.33 -42.06 -19.10
C GLU A 54 5.22 -41.08 -18.81
N ILE A 55 4.45 -40.75 -19.86
CA ILE A 55 3.21 -40.01 -19.74
C ILE A 55 2.06 -40.98 -19.99
N LEU A 56 1.27 -41.23 -18.95
CA LEU A 56 0.21 -42.25 -18.96
C LEU A 56 -1.13 -41.74 -19.49
N ALA A 57 -1.43 -40.47 -19.23
CA ALA A 57 -2.70 -39.86 -19.56
C ALA A 57 -2.63 -38.34 -19.56
N SER A 58 -3.59 -37.71 -20.21
CA SER A 58 -3.89 -36.27 -20.08
C SER A 58 -5.32 -36.08 -19.57
N ILE A 59 -5.52 -35.06 -18.75
CA ILE A 59 -6.80 -34.56 -18.28
C ILE A 59 -6.98 -33.17 -18.87
N THR A 60 -7.82 -33.07 -19.90
CA THR A 60 -8.05 -31.84 -20.66
C THR A 60 -9.52 -31.42 -20.53
N PRO A 61 -9.81 -30.12 -20.59
CA PRO A 61 -11.18 -29.66 -20.77
C PRO A 61 -11.70 -30.07 -22.15
N ARG A 62 -13.03 -30.10 -22.31
CA ARG A 62 -13.66 -30.38 -23.62
C ARG A 62 -13.63 -29.18 -24.56
N GLU A 63 -13.58 -27.98 -24.00
CA GLU A 63 -13.60 -26.72 -24.74
C GLU A 63 -12.54 -25.79 -24.17
N ALA A 64 -12.01 -24.91 -25.01
CA ALA A 64 -11.11 -23.85 -24.62
C ALA A 64 -11.34 -22.60 -25.49
N GLU A 65 -10.93 -21.44 -25.00
CA GLU A 65 -11.05 -20.17 -25.71
C GLU A 65 -9.69 -19.57 -26.00
N MET A 66 -9.50 -19.05 -27.22
CA MET A 66 -8.26 -18.40 -27.62
C MET A 66 -7.99 -17.14 -26.81
N GLY A 67 -6.79 -16.96 -26.26
CA GLY A 67 -6.45 -15.82 -25.42
C GLY A 67 -6.95 -15.92 -23.97
N SER A 68 -7.68 -16.98 -23.61
CA SER A 68 -8.14 -17.25 -22.25
C SER A 68 -7.26 -18.30 -21.55
N PRO A 69 -7.25 -18.34 -20.20
CA PRO A 69 -6.53 -19.37 -19.46
C PRO A 69 -7.01 -20.79 -19.80
N PHE A 70 -6.10 -21.66 -20.21
CA PHE A 70 -6.31 -23.09 -20.42
C PHE A 70 -5.65 -23.88 -19.30
N SER A 71 -6.44 -24.64 -18.54
CA SER A 71 -5.96 -25.49 -17.44
C SER A 71 -6.13 -26.96 -17.78
N ALA A 72 -5.06 -27.74 -17.61
CA ALA A 72 -5.03 -29.18 -17.85
C ALA A 72 -4.04 -29.87 -16.90
N ALA A 73 -4.02 -31.20 -16.92
CA ALA A 73 -3.02 -31.98 -16.20
C ALA A 73 -2.57 -33.17 -17.03
N ILE A 74 -1.37 -33.67 -16.77
CA ILE A 74 -0.92 -34.97 -17.27
C ILE A 74 -0.61 -35.91 -16.12
N VAL A 75 -0.67 -37.21 -16.34
CA VAL A 75 -0.21 -38.21 -15.38
C VAL A 75 1.19 -38.65 -15.79
N VAL A 76 2.19 -38.28 -15.00
CA VAL A 76 3.59 -38.67 -15.22
C VAL A 76 3.94 -39.80 -14.26
N ALA A 77 4.66 -40.79 -14.76
CA ALA A 77 5.21 -41.86 -13.94
C ALA A 77 6.70 -42.08 -14.22
N ASN A 78 7.37 -42.64 -13.22
CA ASN A 78 8.71 -43.22 -13.34
C ASN A 78 8.67 -44.60 -12.68
N PRO A 79 8.19 -45.67 -13.36
CA PRO A 79 8.25 -47.02 -12.82
C PRO A 79 9.67 -47.57 -12.65
N GLY A 80 10.70 -46.86 -13.14
CA GLY A 80 12.09 -47.25 -12.99
C GLY A 80 12.61 -47.15 -11.55
N PRO A 81 13.68 -47.91 -11.21
CA PRO A 81 14.27 -47.92 -9.89
C PRO A 81 15.23 -46.76 -9.63
N ALA A 82 15.47 -45.87 -10.60
CA ALA A 82 16.32 -44.69 -10.46
C ALA A 82 15.54 -43.40 -10.73
N ALA A 83 15.92 -42.32 -10.04
CA ALA A 83 15.37 -40.99 -10.25
C ALA A 83 15.85 -40.40 -11.60
N ALA A 84 15.10 -39.43 -12.11
CA ALA A 84 15.46 -38.67 -13.31
C ALA A 84 15.57 -37.18 -13.01
N ASP A 85 16.62 -36.55 -13.51
CA ASP A 85 16.98 -35.17 -13.21
C ASP A 85 16.74 -34.23 -14.39
N GLN A 86 16.59 -32.94 -14.10
CA GLN A 86 16.40 -31.85 -15.07
C GLN A 86 15.31 -32.14 -16.09
N ILE A 87 14.11 -32.41 -15.56
CA ILE A 87 12.95 -32.75 -16.36
C ILE A 87 12.39 -31.50 -17.02
N LYS A 88 12.12 -31.59 -18.32
CA LYS A 88 11.33 -30.60 -19.06
C LYS A 88 10.15 -31.29 -19.69
N ILE A 89 8.96 -30.75 -19.45
CA ILE A 89 7.71 -31.22 -20.04
C ILE A 89 7.22 -30.11 -20.95
N ASP A 90 7.22 -30.36 -22.25
CA ASP A 90 6.69 -29.46 -23.25
C ASP A 90 5.26 -29.86 -23.61
N TYR A 91 4.40 -28.85 -23.74
CA TYR A 91 2.99 -28.99 -24.07
C TYR A 91 2.73 -28.32 -25.42
N TYR A 92 2.05 -29.04 -26.30
CA TYR A 92 1.69 -28.59 -27.63
C TYR A 92 0.21 -28.84 -27.91
N LEU A 93 -0.40 -27.96 -28.70
CA LEU A 93 -1.65 -28.27 -29.38
C LEU A 93 -1.35 -28.78 -30.79
N ILE A 94 -1.99 -29.88 -31.18
CA ILE A 94 -1.89 -30.46 -32.52
C ILE A 94 -3.28 -30.63 -33.13
N GLN A 95 -3.37 -30.59 -34.46
CA GLN A 95 -4.60 -30.87 -35.20
C GLN A 95 -4.42 -32.13 -36.05
N ASN A 96 -5.49 -32.90 -36.22
CA ASN A 96 -5.48 -34.11 -37.04
C ASN A 96 -5.82 -33.79 -38.51
N VAL A 97 -5.09 -32.85 -39.11
CA VAL A 97 -5.21 -32.45 -40.53
C VAL A 97 -3.85 -32.52 -41.20
N SER A 98 -3.82 -32.83 -42.50
CA SER A 98 -2.58 -32.85 -43.30
C SER A 98 -1.83 -31.53 -43.14
N ASP A 99 -0.52 -31.60 -42.89
CA ASP A 99 0.41 -30.46 -42.80
C ASP A 99 0.26 -29.52 -41.59
N ALA A 100 -0.58 -29.85 -40.59
CA ALA A 100 -0.64 -29.09 -39.34
C ALA A 100 0.67 -29.20 -38.54
N LYS A 101 1.26 -28.05 -38.20
CA LYS A 101 2.44 -27.98 -37.32
C LYS A 101 1.99 -27.96 -35.86
N PRO A 102 2.67 -28.70 -34.96
CA PRO A 102 2.44 -28.57 -33.52
C PRO A 102 2.65 -27.13 -33.04
N ILE A 103 1.73 -26.64 -32.23
CA ILE A 103 1.76 -25.31 -31.62
C ILE A 103 2.25 -25.48 -30.20
N TRP A 104 3.49 -25.09 -29.91
CA TRP A 104 4.01 -25.09 -28.54
C TRP A 104 3.23 -24.06 -27.70
N ILE A 105 2.67 -24.49 -26.56
CA ILE A 105 1.87 -23.62 -25.69
C ILE A 105 2.53 -23.37 -24.34
N HIS A 106 3.32 -24.31 -23.81
CA HIS A 106 3.90 -24.18 -22.48
C HIS A 106 5.06 -25.16 -22.27
N GLN A 107 5.95 -24.85 -21.33
CA GLN A 107 6.93 -25.78 -20.78
C GLN A 107 6.91 -25.71 -19.26
N LYS A 108 6.93 -26.87 -18.61
CA LYS A 108 7.12 -27.00 -17.16
C LYS A 108 8.42 -27.74 -16.87
N THR A 109 9.18 -27.24 -15.91
CA THR A 109 10.45 -27.85 -15.49
C THR A 109 10.37 -28.36 -14.07
N THR A 110 10.97 -29.51 -13.80
CA THR A 110 11.11 -30.09 -12.46
C THR A 110 12.55 -30.56 -12.29
N GLU A 111 13.14 -30.31 -11.11
CA GLU A 111 14.53 -30.71 -10.85
C GLU A 111 14.70 -32.23 -10.82
N GLU A 112 13.75 -32.96 -10.24
CA GLU A 112 13.81 -34.41 -10.07
C GLU A 112 12.41 -35.05 -10.16
N ILE A 113 12.33 -36.22 -10.80
CA ILE A 113 11.22 -37.17 -10.64
C ILE A 113 11.77 -38.44 -9.98
N PRO A 114 11.34 -38.77 -8.75
CA PRO A 114 11.85 -39.93 -8.01
C PRO A 114 11.61 -41.28 -8.71
N ALA A 115 12.34 -42.30 -8.29
CA ALA A 115 12.06 -43.68 -8.65
C ALA A 115 10.66 -44.12 -8.13
N PHE A 116 10.01 -45.02 -8.87
CA PHE A 116 8.66 -45.53 -8.56
C PHE A 116 7.59 -44.45 -8.36
N TYR A 117 7.76 -43.31 -9.05
CA TYR A 117 6.86 -42.17 -8.96
C TYR A 117 5.63 -42.33 -9.85
N ARG A 118 4.49 -41.79 -9.40
CA ARG A 118 3.30 -41.60 -10.24
C ARG A 118 2.43 -40.49 -9.66
N ASP A 119 2.24 -39.40 -10.40
CA ASP A 119 1.33 -38.33 -9.98
C ASP A 119 0.79 -37.51 -11.15
N GLN A 120 -0.21 -36.68 -10.84
CA GLN A 120 -0.72 -35.66 -11.74
C GLN A 120 0.15 -34.41 -11.68
N VAL A 121 0.47 -33.89 -12.87
CA VAL A 121 1.20 -32.64 -13.05
C VAL A 121 0.25 -31.62 -13.69
N PRO A 122 -0.41 -30.76 -12.90
CA PRO A 122 -1.28 -29.71 -13.43
C PRO A 122 -0.46 -28.57 -14.04
N PHE A 123 -1.04 -27.90 -15.03
CA PHE A 123 -0.52 -26.65 -15.60
C PHE A 123 -1.68 -25.75 -16.07
N THR A 124 -1.41 -24.45 -16.10
CA THR A 124 -2.31 -23.43 -16.64
C THR A 124 -1.50 -22.50 -17.53
N VAL A 125 -2.01 -22.20 -18.72
CA VAL A 125 -1.39 -21.29 -19.68
C VAL A 125 -2.45 -20.58 -20.51
N ASP A 126 -2.22 -19.32 -20.87
CA ASP A 126 -3.10 -18.61 -21.81
C ASP A 126 -2.89 -19.14 -23.22
N LEU A 127 -3.97 -19.53 -23.91
CA LEU A 127 -3.85 -19.99 -25.29
C LEU A 127 -3.45 -18.83 -26.21
N PRO A 128 -2.55 -19.04 -27.19
CA PRO A 128 -2.19 -17.98 -28.12
C PRO A 128 -3.43 -17.50 -28.90
N GLY A 129 -3.70 -16.19 -28.89
CA GLY A 129 -4.89 -15.61 -29.55
C GLY A 129 -4.93 -15.76 -31.08
N GLY A 130 -3.79 -16.06 -31.72
CA GLY A 130 -3.65 -16.21 -33.17
C GLY A 130 -3.83 -17.63 -33.71
N ILE A 131 -4.21 -18.61 -32.88
CA ILE A 131 -4.54 -19.96 -33.37
C ILE A 131 -5.87 -19.94 -34.13
N ASN A 132 -6.13 -20.92 -35.00
CA ASN A 132 -7.42 -21.00 -35.68
C ASN A 132 -8.43 -21.75 -34.79
N PRO A 133 -9.73 -21.39 -34.81
CA PRO A 133 -10.75 -22.20 -34.17
C PRO A 133 -10.79 -23.63 -34.75
N GLY A 134 -11.17 -24.60 -33.92
CA GLY A 134 -11.40 -25.98 -34.33
C GLY A 134 -10.96 -27.01 -33.28
N GLU A 135 -10.95 -28.28 -33.68
CA GLU A 135 -10.55 -29.39 -32.82
C GLU A 135 -9.03 -29.51 -32.71
N TYR A 136 -8.52 -29.53 -31.47
CA TYR A 136 -7.12 -29.76 -31.15
C TYR A 136 -6.95 -30.93 -30.19
N TYR A 137 -5.75 -31.49 -30.12
CA TYR A 137 -5.34 -32.47 -29.13
C TYR A 137 -4.13 -31.94 -28.36
N LEU A 138 -4.07 -32.24 -27.06
CA LEU A 138 -2.90 -31.92 -26.25
C LEU A 138 -1.84 -33.00 -26.46
N MET A 139 -0.71 -32.61 -27.04
CA MET A 139 0.49 -33.43 -27.11
C MET A 139 1.45 -32.97 -26.02
N SER A 140 1.92 -33.90 -25.20
CA SER A 140 2.91 -33.64 -24.15
C SER A 140 4.15 -34.48 -24.41
N THR A 141 5.33 -33.90 -24.23
CA THR A 141 6.61 -34.59 -24.35
C THR A 141 7.48 -34.34 -23.14
N ILE A 142 8.12 -35.37 -22.60
CA ILE A 142 9.07 -35.25 -21.50
C ILE A 142 10.50 -35.46 -22.01
N SER A 143 11.42 -34.64 -21.52
CA SER A 143 12.85 -34.77 -21.75
C SER A 143 13.61 -34.62 -20.44
N THR A 144 14.77 -35.26 -20.35
CA THR A 144 15.60 -35.31 -19.14
C THR A 144 17.08 -35.33 -19.52
N SER A 145 17.96 -34.89 -18.61
CA SER A 145 19.40 -35.09 -18.75
C SER A 145 19.86 -36.51 -18.36
N THR A 146 19.02 -37.24 -17.62
CA THR A 146 19.29 -38.61 -17.19
C THR A 146 19.03 -39.59 -18.33
N VAL A 147 19.75 -40.71 -18.37
CA VAL A 147 19.48 -41.77 -19.34
C VAL A 147 18.11 -42.39 -19.02
N ASP A 148 17.19 -42.24 -19.96
CA ASP A 148 15.90 -42.90 -19.95
C ASP A 148 15.96 -44.19 -20.77
N ARG A 149 15.48 -45.30 -20.19
CA ARG A 149 15.50 -46.61 -20.84
C ARG A 149 14.56 -46.70 -22.04
N ASN A 150 13.47 -45.93 -22.03
CA ASN A 150 12.44 -46.01 -23.04
C ASN A 150 12.04 -44.59 -23.46
N LEU A 151 12.43 -44.21 -24.67
CA LEU A 151 12.08 -42.88 -25.18
C LEU A 151 10.72 -42.87 -25.89
N SER A 152 10.11 -44.04 -26.13
CA SER A 152 8.87 -44.15 -26.91
C SER A 152 7.60 -43.84 -26.12
N ASN A 153 7.66 -43.93 -24.79
CA ASN A 153 6.59 -43.59 -23.83
C ASN A 153 6.74 -42.16 -23.25
N ASN A 154 7.74 -41.41 -23.72
CA ASN A 154 7.97 -40.01 -23.33
C ASN A 154 7.09 -39.00 -24.08
N GLN A 155 6.16 -39.49 -24.88
CA GLN A 155 5.19 -38.67 -25.59
C GLN A 155 3.79 -39.23 -25.39
N TYR A 156 2.83 -38.35 -25.16
CA TYR A 156 1.42 -38.71 -25.09
C TYR A 156 0.57 -37.66 -25.80
N VAL A 157 -0.45 -38.13 -26.53
CA VAL A 157 -1.46 -37.28 -27.17
C VAL A 157 -2.80 -37.58 -26.54
N SER A 158 -3.56 -36.54 -26.17
CA SER A 158 -4.90 -36.68 -25.61
C SER A 158 -5.80 -37.51 -26.54
N THR A 159 -6.64 -38.37 -25.95
CA THR A 159 -7.57 -39.21 -26.72
C THR A 159 -8.84 -38.47 -27.11
N ALA A 160 -9.25 -37.50 -26.30
CA ALA A 160 -10.37 -36.60 -26.59
C ALA A 160 -9.86 -35.29 -27.20
N PRO A 161 -10.59 -34.73 -28.20
CA PRO A 161 -10.30 -33.41 -28.71
C PRO A 161 -10.72 -32.33 -27.71
N ILE A 162 -10.07 -31.18 -27.84
CA ILE A 162 -10.39 -29.91 -27.21
C ILE A 162 -10.95 -29.02 -28.30
N GLU A 163 -12.20 -28.62 -28.18
CA GLU A 163 -12.82 -27.65 -29.09
C GLU A 163 -12.33 -26.25 -28.75
N VAL A 164 -11.44 -25.68 -29.58
CA VAL A 164 -10.92 -24.32 -29.41
C VAL A 164 -11.83 -23.34 -30.14
N LYS A 165 -12.47 -22.45 -29.38
CA LYS A 165 -13.39 -21.43 -29.87
C LYS A 165 -12.74 -20.05 -29.84
N ARG A 166 -13.28 -19.12 -30.63
CA ARG A 166 -12.97 -17.68 -30.46
C ARG A 166 -13.34 -17.28 -29.03
N SER A 167 -12.41 -16.64 -28.32
CA SER A 167 -12.78 -15.90 -27.11
C SER A 167 -13.82 -14.87 -27.51
N VAL A 168 -14.99 -14.96 -26.90
CA VAL A 168 -15.95 -13.87 -26.93
C VAL A 168 -15.44 -12.89 -25.89
N GLN A 169 -14.57 -11.96 -26.31
CA GLN A 169 -14.40 -10.72 -25.55
C GLN A 169 -15.82 -10.19 -25.26
N PRO A 170 -16.11 -9.67 -24.06
CA PRO A 170 -17.38 -8.98 -23.82
C PRO A 170 -17.64 -8.04 -24.99
N SER A 171 -18.87 -7.99 -25.49
CA SER A 171 -19.16 -6.96 -26.49
C SER A 171 -18.78 -5.62 -25.86
N GLN A 172 -18.24 -4.68 -26.62
CA GLN A 172 -17.89 -3.35 -26.08
C GLN A 172 -19.08 -2.74 -25.31
N SER A 173 -20.32 -3.10 -25.66
CA SER A 173 -21.55 -2.70 -24.96
C SER A 173 -21.82 -3.34 -23.59
N ASP A 174 -21.03 -4.35 -23.19
CA ASP A 174 -21.12 -5.05 -21.91
C ASP A 174 -20.02 -4.63 -20.92
N LEU A 175 -19.12 -3.74 -21.33
CA LEU A 175 -18.06 -3.16 -20.49
C LEU A 175 -18.63 -2.03 -19.59
N PRO A 176 -17.92 -1.66 -18.51
CA PRO A 176 -18.18 -0.41 -17.81
C PRO A 176 -17.96 0.80 -18.74
N ASP A 177 -18.58 1.92 -18.42
CA ASP A 177 -18.39 3.20 -19.11
C ASP A 177 -18.43 4.29 -18.05
N LEU A 178 -17.25 4.72 -17.60
CA LEU A 178 -17.03 5.62 -16.49
C LEU A 178 -17.04 7.06 -17.00
N VAL A 179 -17.87 7.87 -16.39
CA VAL A 179 -18.00 9.30 -16.72
C VAL A 179 -17.92 10.11 -15.44
N VAL A 180 -17.30 11.28 -15.53
CA VAL A 180 -17.23 12.25 -14.43
C VAL A 180 -17.88 13.58 -14.83
N THR A 181 -18.47 14.28 -13.86
CA THR A 181 -18.86 15.70 -13.98
C THR A 181 -18.26 16.52 -12.84
N LEU A 182 -17.92 17.77 -13.10
CA LEU A 182 -17.51 18.74 -12.08
C LEU A 182 -18.70 19.63 -11.73
N ASP A 183 -19.27 19.43 -10.55
CA ASP A 183 -20.52 20.07 -10.15
C ASP A 183 -20.27 21.47 -9.54
N ASN A 184 -19.14 21.65 -8.85
CA ASN A 184 -18.72 22.93 -8.28
C ASN A 184 -17.22 22.90 -7.92
N ALA A 185 -16.54 24.04 -8.04
CA ALA A 185 -15.22 24.26 -7.48
C ALA A 185 -15.16 25.60 -6.72
N SER A 186 -14.57 25.60 -5.52
CA SER A 186 -14.47 26.80 -4.69
C SER A 186 -13.22 26.80 -3.81
N PRO A 187 -12.53 27.95 -3.67
CA PRO A 187 -12.79 29.21 -4.37
C PRO A 187 -12.31 29.18 -5.84
N THR A 188 -12.81 30.10 -6.68
CA THR A 188 -12.36 30.25 -8.08
C THR A 188 -11.19 31.21 -8.27
N GLU A 189 -10.80 31.94 -7.22
CA GLU A 189 -9.58 32.75 -7.15
C GLU A 189 -8.81 32.32 -5.92
N ILE A 190 -7.58 31.83 -6.10
CA ILE A 190 -6.83 31.15 -5.03
C ILE A 190 -5.32 31.31 -5.22
N ALA A 191 -4.54 31.28 -4.14
CA ALA A 191 -3.08 31.24 -4.21
C ALA A 191 -2.58 29.80 -3.95
N PRO A 192 -1.36 29.44 -4.39
CA PRO A 192 -0.72 28.20 -3.95
C PRO A 192 -0.71 28.05 -2.42
N ASP A 193 -0.74 26.81 -1.94
CA ASP A 193 -0.85 26.43 -0.53
C ASP A 193 -2.20 26.76 0.16
N TYR A 194 -3.21 27.23 -0.58
CA TYR A 194 -4.58 27.35 -0.08
C TYR A 194 -5.47 26.18 -0.53
N PRO A 195 -6.54 25.85 0.23
CA PRO A 195 -7.44 24.77 -0.10
C PRO A 195 -8.36 25.09 -1.28
N LEU A 196 -8.40 24.20 -2.26
CA LEU A 196 -9.43 24.12 -3.28
C LEU A 196 -10.35 22.94 -2.97
N THR A 197 -11.66 23.19 -2.95
CA THR A 197 -12.68 22.14 -2.82
C THR A 197 -13.38 21.92 -4.14
N ILE A 198 -13.42 20.67 -4.58
CA ILE A 198 -14.05 20.21 -5.82
C ILE A 198 -15.19 19.25 -5.46
N ASN A 199 -16.40 19.59 -5.89
CA ASN A 199 -17.55 18.71 -5.88
C ASN A 199 -17.70 18.12 -7.28
N TYR A 200 -17.89 16.82 -7.36
CA TYR A 200 -17.95 16.09 -8.62
C TYR A 200 -18.91 14.91 -8.51
N THR A 201 -19.34 14.37 -9.64
CA THR A 201 -20.15 13.14 -9.67
C THR A 201 -19.48 12.10 -10.57
N VAL A 202 -19.23 10.92 -10.03
CA VAL A 202 -18.74 9.76 -10.80
C VAL A 202 -19.92 8.86 -11.15
N SER A 203 -20.03 8.48 -12.43
CA SER A 203 -21.07 7.60 -12.93
C SER A 203 -20.47 6.42 -13.69
N ASN A 204 -21.11 5.26 -13.62
CA ASN A 204 -20.89 4.17 -14.56
C ASN A 204 -22.17 4.01 -15.41
N ILE A 205 -22.14 4.52 -16.63
CA ILE A 205 -23.27 4.48 -17.58
C ILE A 205 -23.29 3.20 -18.42
N GLY A 206 -22.26 2.36 -18.28
CA GLY A 206 -22.09 1.10 -18.98
C GLY A 206 -22.85 -0.05 -18.31
N LYS A 207 -22.72 -1.24 -18.87
CA LYS A 207 -23.37 -2.46 -18.36
C LYS A 207 -22.44 -3.36 -17.54
N GLY A 208 -21.13 -3.14 -17.66
CA GLY A 208 -20.12 -3.85 -16.89
C GLY A 208 -19.84 -3.18 -15.55
N SER A 209 -19.32 -3.94 -14.59
CA SER A 209 -18.78 -3.37 -13.35
C SER A 209 -17.31 -3.02 -13.54
N ALA A 210 -16.90 -1.85 -13.05
CA ALA A 210 -15.49 -1.49 -12.94
C ALA A 210 -14.95 -1.90 -11.56
N GLY A 211 -13.69 -2.38 -11.56
CA GLY A 211 -12.92 -2.62 -10.34
C GLY A 211 -12.36 -1.32 -9.76
N THR A 212 -11.12 -1.36 -9.29
CA THR A 212 -10.45 -0.16 -8.78
C THR A 212 -9.97 0.73 -9.93
N PHE A 213 -10.27 2.01 -9.86
CA PHE A 213 -9.80 3.04 -10.80
C PHE A 213 -9.49 4.34 -10.06
N ARG A 214 -8.86 5.30 -10.75
CA ARG A 214 -8.50 6.61 -10.18
C ARG A 214 -9.11 7.75 -10.96
N LEU A 215 -9.47 8.81 -10.25
CA LEU A 215 -9.92 10.08 -10.82
C LEU A 215 -8.87 11.14 -10.49
N GLY A 216 -8.24 11.73 -11.51
CA GLY A 216 -7.28 12.82 -11.34
C GLY A 216 -7.94 14.17 -11.58
N PHE A 217 -7.50 15.20 -10.83
CA PHE A 217 -7.85 16.61 -11.05
C PHE A 217 -6.64 17.38 -11.58
N TYR A 218 -6.86 18.23 -12.57
CA TYR A 218 -5.80 18.91 -13.34
C TYR A 218 -6.15 20.38 -13.58
N LEU A 219 -5.12 21.22 -13.67
CA LEU A 219 -5.21 22.57 -14.23
C LEU A 219 -4.61 22.58 -15.64
N SER A 220 -5.41 22.96 -16.62
CA SER A 220 -4.98 23.11 -18.02
C SER A 220 -4.94 24.59 -18.45
N LYS A 221 -4.13 24.89 -19.46
CA LYS A 221 -4.08 26.20 -20.12
C LYS A 221 -5.15 26.35 -21.20
N ASP A 222 -5.79 25.26 -21.60
CA ASP A 222 -6.87 25.24 -22.58
C ASP A 222 -8.02 24.33 -22.14
N SER A 223 -9.03 24.20 -22.97
CA SER A 223 -10.23 23.42 -22.67
C SER A 223 -10.06 21.92 -22.88
N ASP A 224 -8.92 21.46 -23.39
CA ASP A 224 -8.67 20.06 -23.72
C ASP A 224 -7.89 19.41 -22.57
N VAL A 225 -8.58 19.13 -21.46
CA VAL A 225 -7.94 18.62 -20.24
C VAL A 225 -7.55 17.15 -20.38
N ASP A 226 -6.27 16.84 -20.18
CA ASP A 226 -5.72 15.48 -20.23
C ASP A 226 -4.63 15.22 -19.16
N PRO A 227 -4.18 13.97 -18.96
CA PRO A 227 -3.20 13.64 -17.91
C PRO A 227 -1.79 14.25 -18.05
N SER A 228 -1.48 14.92 -19.17
CA SER A 228 -0.25 15.67 -19.38
C SER A 228 -0.29 17.10 -18.80
N ASP A 229 -1.49 17.58 -18.43
CA ASP A 229 -1.69 18.86 -17.75
C ASP A 229 -1.13 18.87 -16.32
N GLN A 230 -1.15 20.06 -15.68
CA GLN A 230 -0.68 20.22 -14.32
C GLN A 230 -1.61 19.49 -13.34
N LYS A 231 -1.20 18.29 -12.93
CA LYS A 231 -1.92 17.51 -11.93
C LYS A 231 -1.97 18.24 -10.59
N LEU A 232 -3.16 18.29 -10.00
CA LEU A 232 -3.39 18.77 -8.65
C LEU A 232 -3.32 17.63 -7.63
N TRP A 233 -4.22 16.65 -7.75
CA TRP A 233 -4.24 15.43 -6.95
C TRP A 233 -5.15 14.39 -7.60
N ASP A 234 -5.32 13.22 -6.98
CA ASP A 234 -6.27 12.21 -7.43
C ASP A 234 -6.95 11.49 -6.26
N VAL A 235 -8.08 10.85 -6.57
CA VAL A 235 -8.87 10.05 -5.64
C VAL A 235 -9.04 8.63 -6.19
N ILE A 236 -9.14 7.66 -5.29
CA ILE A 236 -9.31 6.24 -5.63
C ILE A 236 -10.76 5.80 -5.44
N PHE A 237 -11.27 5.07 -6.42
CA PHE A 237 -12.53 4.33 -6.33
C PHE A 237 -12.22 2.84 -6.34
N TYR A 238 -12.86 2.09 -5.45
CA TYR A 238 -12.61 0.65 -5.36
C TYR A 238 -13.51 -0.18 -6.27
N GLN A 239 -14.67 0.39 -6.65
CA GLN A 239 -15.67 -0.27 -7.47
C GLN A 239 -16.65 0.75 -8.08
N ALA A 240 -17.14 0.47 -9.29
CA ALA A 240 -18.35 1.09 -9.81
C ALA A 240 -19.28 0.08 -10.48
N TYR A 241 -20.53 -0.02 -9.99
CA TYR A 241 -21.54 -0.92 -10.54
C TYR A 241 -22.30 -0.27 -11.71
N PRO A 242 -22.90 -1.04 -12.63
CA PRO A 242 -23.73 -0.51 -13.70
C PRO A 242 -24.83 0.41 -13.17
N GLY A 243 -24.95 1.61 -13.76
CA GLY A 243 -25.92 2.62 -13.36
C GLY A 243 -25.58 3.37 -12.06
N MET A 244 -24.40 3.14 -11.48
CA MET A 244 -23.92 3.91 -10.32
C MET A 244 -23.83 5.40 -10.69
N LYS A 245 -24.21 6.26 -9.74
CA LYS A 245 -24.04 7.71 -9.81
C LYS A 245 -23.77 8.23 -8.40
N GLU A 246 -22.51 8.48 -8.10
CA GLU A 246 -22.03 8.80 -6.75
C GLU A 246 -21.44 10.22 -6.72
N PRO A 247 -22.03 11.15 -5.94
CA PRO A 247 -21.44 12.45 -5.70
C PRO A 247 -20.23 12.33 -4.76
N GLY A 248 -19.18 13.11 -5.02
CA GLY A 248 -17.97 13.19 -4.22
C GLY A 248 -17.59 14.63 -3.93
N ILE A 249 -16.83 14.80 -2.84
CA ILE A 249 -16.22 16.06 -2.43
C ILE A 249 -14.75 15.77 -2.15
N SER A 250 -13.86 16.53 -2.77
CA SER A 250 -12.42 16.43 -2.53
C SER A 250 -11.83 17.81 -2.26
N THR A 251 -11.09 17.92 -1.17
CA THR A 251 -10.38 19.15 -0.80
C THR A 251 -8.90 18.85 -0.69
N ASN A 252 -8.08 19.67 -1.33
CA ASN A 252 -6.64 19.64 -1.15
C ASN A 252 -6.02 21.01 -1.40
N LEU A 253 -4.73 21.15 -1.07
CA LEU A 253 -3.98 22.37 -1.32
C LEU A 253 -3.59 22.48 -2.79
N ILE A 254 -3.64 23.70 -3.33
CA ILE A 254 -3.01 24.01 -4.62
C ILE A 254 -1.48 23.81 -4.47
N PRO A 255 -0.84 22.99 -5.33
CA PRO A 255 0.60 22.80 -5.30
C PRO A 255 1.38 24.13 -5.36
N HIS A 256 2.46 24.20 -4.58
CA HIS A 256 3.23 25.43 -4.37
C HIS A 256 3.81 26.02 -5.66
N ASP A 257 4.15 25.17 -6.62
CA ASP A 257 4.88 25.47 -7.85
C ASP A 257 4.00 25.92 -9.03
N ILE A 258 2.68 26.02 -8.85
CA ILE A 258 1.78 26.47 -9.91
C ILE A 258 1.94 27.98 -10.15
N GLU A 259 2.25 28.33 -11.40
CA GLU A 259 2.43 29.73 -11.80
C GLU A 259 1.09 30.50 -11.76
N PRO A 260 1.11 31.80 -11.42
CA PRO A 260 -0.09 32.63 -11.49
C PRO A 260 -0.67 32.69 -12.91
N GLY A 261 -1.99 32.66 -13.01
CA GLY A 261 -2.70 32.71 -14.29
C GLY A 261 -4.12 32.18 -14.19
N GLU A 262 -4.83 32.27 -15.30
CA GLU A 262 -6.14 31.65 -15.47
C GLU A 262 -5.95 30.23 -16.02
N TYR A 263 -6.69 29.26 -15.48
CA TYR A 263 -6.63 27.85 -15.84
C TYR A 263 -8.02 27.25 -15.95
N TYR A 264 -8.16 26.26 -16.81
CA TYR A 264 -9.30 25.37 -16.83
C TYR A 264 -9.09 24.27 -15.79
N LEU A 265 -10.03 24.10 -14.87
CA LEU A 265 -10.04 22.95 -13.98
C LEU A 265 -10.72 21.79 -14.69
N GLY A 266 -10.07 20.64 -14.75
CA GLY A 266 -10.70 19.43 -15.26
C GLY A 266 -10.41 18.20 -14.43
N ALA A 267 -11.13 17.13 -14.76
CA ALA A 267 -11.01 15.84 -14.13
C ALA A 267 -10.94 14.75 -15.19
N VAL A 268 -10.04 13.78 -15.00
CA VAL A 268 -9.89 12.62 -15.89
C VAL A 268 -10.08 11.34 -15.09
N ILE A 269 -11.19 10.65 -15.33
CA ILE A 269 -11.51 9.35 -14.73
C ILE A 269 -10.74 8.24 -15.44
N ASP A 270 -10.33 7.22 -14.68
CA ASP A 270 -9.42 6.15 -15.11
C ASP A 270 -8.23 6.62 -15.97
N PHE A 271 -7.59 7.73 -15.58
CA PHE A 271 -6.40 8.24 -16.29
C PHE A 271 -5.22 7.24 -16.33
N THR A 272 -5.31 6.15 -15.56
CA THR A 272 -4.33 5.05 -15.54
C THR A 272 -4.61 3.97 -16.59
N HIS A 273 -5.77 4.02 -17.26
CA HIS A 273 -6.25 3.01 -18.21
C HIS A 273 -6.24 1.59 -17.61
N MET A 274 -6.60 1.47 -16.32
CA MET A 274 -6.63 0.18 -15.62
C MET A 274 -7.95 -0.57 -15.85
N VAL A 275 -9.00 0.13 -16.24
CA VAL A 275 -10.31 -0.42 -16.54
C VAL A 275 -10.51 -0.30 -18.04
N THR A 276 -10.74 -1.42 -18.72
CA THR A 276 -11.15 -1.38 -20.13
C THR A 276 -12.62 -1.00 -20.21
N GLU A 277 -12.91 0.04 -20.96
CA GLU A 277 -14.24 0.66 -21.00
C GLU A 277 -14.97 0.44 -22.33
N ALA A 278 -16.27 0.72 -22.33
CA ALA A 278 -17.07 0.74 -23.54
C ALA A 278 -16.71 1.93 -24.43
N ASP A 279 -16.34 3.07 -23.84
CA ASP A 279 -15.99 4.30 -24.54
C ASP A 279 -14.83 5.01 -23.80
N GLU A 280 -13.61 4.83 -24.30
CA GLU A 280 -12.40 5.43 -23.73
C GLU A 280 -12.28 6.94 -24.04
N GLU A 281 -13.15 7.50 -24.90
CA GLU A 281 -13.08 8.91 -25.29
C GLU A 281 -13.86 9.83 -24.33
N LYS A 282 -14.64 9.29 -23.38
CA LYS A 282 -15.52 10.08 -22.49
C LYS A 282 -15.05 10.19 -21.04
N ASN A 283 -13.75 10.20 -20.83
CA ASN A 283 -13.16 10.17 -19.50
C ASN A 283 -12.81 11.54 -18.91
N SER A 284 -12.91 12.61 -19.69
CA SER A 284 -12.57 13.97 -19.26
C SER A 284 -13.80 14.84 -19.01
N ALA A 285 -13.75 15.67 -17.96
CA ALA A 285 -14.69 16.76 -17.73
C ALA A 285 -13.96 18.06 -17.43
N VAL A 286 -14.53 19.19 -17.85
CA VAL A 286 -14.00 20.53 -17.60
C VAL A 286 -15.03 21.33 -16.80
N PHE A 287 -14.56 22.09 -15.82
CA PHE A 287 -15.39 22.98 -15.04
C PHE A 287 -15.67 24.27 -15.82
N ASP A 288 -16.94 24.68 -15.89
CA ASP A 288 -17.38 25.78 -16.75
C ASP A 288 -16.81 27.15 -16.36
N THR A 289 -16.31 27.32 -15.14
CA THR A 289 -15.71 28.57 -14.65
C THR A 289 -14.20 28.40 -14.49
N PRO A 290 -13.37 29.28 -15.10
CA PRO A 290 -11.93 29.22 -14.90
C PRO A 290 -11.51 29.42 -13.45
N ILE A 291 -10.40 28.79 -13.07
CA ILE A 291 -9.72 29.00 -11.78
C ILE A 291 -8.58 29.99 -12.00
N THR A 292 -8.61 31.10 -11.27
CA THR A 292 -7.54 32.09 -11.23
C THR A 292 -6.56 31.75 -10.13
N ILE A 293 -5.34 31.37 -10.50
CA ILE A 293 -4.21 31.23 -9.59
C ILE A 293 -3.54 32.61 -9.45
N THR A 294 -3.54 33.11 -8.23
CA THR A 294 -2.91 34.39 -7.87
C THR A 294 -1.45 34.19 -7.48
N ALA A 295 -0.71 35.30 -7.33
CA ALA A 295 0.66 35.26 -6.84
C ALA A 295 0.75 34.54 -5.49
N GLN A 296 1.84 33.79 -5.29
CA GLN A 296 2.12 33.15 -4.02
C GLN A 296 2.05 34.17 -2.87
N LYS A 297 1.18 33.89 -1.92
CA LYS A 297 1.08 34.60 -0.65
C LYS A 297 1.06 33.51 0.43
N PRO A 298 2.13 33.34 1.22
CA PRO A 298 2.14 32.29 2.24
C PRO A 298 0.94 32.47 3.19
N PRO A 299 0.13 31.42 3.42
CA PRO A 299 -1.01 31.52 4.34
C PRO A 299 -0.55 31.72 5.79
N VAL A 300 0.69 31.34 6.09
CA VAL A 300 1.29 31.37 7.41
C VAL A 300 2.29 32.53 7.52
N ASP A 301 1.93 33.55 8.29
CA ASP A 301 2.82 34.60 8.75
C ASP A 301 2.93 34.62 10.28
N LYS A 302 3.69 35.56 10.83
CA LYS A 302 3.85 35.68 12.29
C LYS A 302 2.51 35.91 13.01
N ALA A 303 1.63 36.74 12.45
CA ALA A 303 0.34 37.05 13.06
C ALA A 303 -0.60 35.84 13.04
N PHE A 304 -0.52 35.00 12.00
CA PHE A 304 -1.19 33.72 11.94
C PHE A 304 -0.73 32.81 13.09
N LEU A 305 0.59 32.62 13.27
CA LEU A 305 1.13 31.75 14.32
C LEU A 305 0.77 32.24 15.72
N GLU A 306 0.77 33.57 15.95
CA GLU A 306 0.31 34.17 17.20
C GLU A 306 -1.19 33.87 17.47
N LYS A 307 -2.04 33.86 16.44
CA LYS A 307 -3.45 33.45 16.58
C LYS A 307 -3.57 31.97 16.94
N VAL A 308 -2.82 31.09 16.28
CA VAL A 308 -2.81 29.64 16.60
C VAL A 308 -2.44 29.44 18.07
N ALA A 309 -1.36 30.09 18.54
CA ALA A 309 -0.93 30.03 19.94
C ALA A 309 -2.03 30.50 20.91
N GLY A 310 -2.70 31.61 20.58
CA GLY A 310 -3.84 32.13 21.35
C GLY A 310 -5.01 31.16 21.42
N TYR A 311 -5.40 30.57 20.28
CA TYR A 311 -6.47 29.58 20.22
C TYR A 311 -6.12 28.30 21.00
N ILE A 312 -4.87 27.84 20.97
CA ILE A 312 -4.44 26.70 21.78
C ILE A 312 -4.62 27.00 23.28
N ALA A 313 -4.20 28.18 23.74
CA ALA A 313 -4.34 28.57 25.15
C ALA A 313 -5.83 28.66 25.56
N GLU A 314 -6.67 29.27 24.70
CA GLU A 314 -8.12 29.35 24.92
C GLU A 314 -8.76 27.96 24.97
N LYS A 315 -8.49 27.10 23.99
CA LYS A 315 -9.06 25.75 23.87
C LYS A 315 -8.57 24.85 25.01
N THR A 316 -7.34 25.02 25.49
CA THR A 316 -6.86 24.35 26.71
C THR A 316 -7.71 24.72 27.90
N ASN A 317 -8.02 26.01 28.09
CA ASN A 317 -8.90 26.47 29.16
C ASN A 317 -10.34 25.96 28.98
N LYS A 318 -10.88 25.92 27.76
CA LYS A 318 -12.19 25.33 27.48
C LYS A 318 -12.24 23.85 27.83
N TYR A 319 -11.21 23.10 27.49
CA TYR A 319 -11.10 21.69 27.87
C TYR A 319 -11.03 21.52 29.39
N ARG A 320 -10.23 22.35 30.08
CA ARG A 320 -10.15 22.35 31.55
C ARG A 320 -11.49 22.68 32.22
N GLU A 321 -12.19 23.71 31.75
CA GLU A 321 -13.54 24.06 32.20
C GLU A 321 -14.51 22.89 32.04
N TYR A 322 -14.52 22.25 30.86
CA TYR A 322 -15.32 21.06 30.58
C TYR A 322 -15.02 19.91 31.56
N ARG A 323 -13.76 19.77 31.98
CA ARG A 323 -13.31 18.77 32.97
C ARG A 323 -13.51 19.21 34.43
N GLY A 324 -14.12 20.37 34.69
CA GLY A 324 -14.36 20.91 36.03
C GLY A 324 -13.08 21.37 36.74
N LEU A 325 -12.10 21.85 35.97
CA LEU A 325 -10.81 22.35 36.45
C LEU A 325 -10.73 23.88 36.33
N SER A 326 -9.92 24.51 37.17
CA SER A 326 -9.62 25.94 37.06
C SER A 326 -8.87 26.24 35.76
N THR A 327 -9.19 27.36 35.14
CA THR A 327 -8.45 27.89 33.99
C THR A 327 -7.02 28.27 34.39
N LEU A 328 -6.13 28.20 33.42
CA LEU A 328 -4.74 28.62 33.52
C LEU A 328 -4.62 30.09 33.10
N ASN A 329 -3.77 30.82 33.81
CA ASN A 329 -3.39 32.17 33.44
C ASN A 329 -2.33 32.12 32.33
N TYR A 330 -2.49 32.95 31.31
CA TYR A 330 -1.45 33.09 30.29
C TYR A 330 -0.20 33.76 30.89
N ASP A 331 0.96 33.14 30.74
CA ASP A 331 2.26 33.64 31.20
C ASP A 331 3.15 33.98 30.00
N PRO A 332 3.39 35.28 29.73
CA PRO A 332 4.20 35.71 28.59
C PRO A 332 5.65 35.22 28.63
N ALA A 333 6.22 35.00 29.82
CA ALA A 333 7.59 34.51 29.94
C ALA A 333 7.67 33.03 29.56
N LEU A 334 6.72 32.21 30.00
CA LEU A 334 6.58 30.82 29.52
C LEU A 334 6.32 30.78 28.01
N ALA A 335 5.46 31.67 27.50
CA ALA A 335 5.18 31.70 26.06
C ALA A 335 6.42 32.01 25.23
N SER A 336 7.31 32.89 25.73
CA SER A 336 8.59 33.17 25.07
C SER A 336 9.53 31.96 25.06
N ILE A 337 9.53 31.14 26.12
CA ILE A 337 10.32 29.91 26.21
C ILE A 337 9.77 28.87 25.22
N ALA A 338 8.46 28.62 25.26
CA ALA A 338 7.76 27.72 24.36
C ALA A 338 7.95 28.13 22.88
N GLN A 339 7.86 29.42 22.58
CA GLN A 339 8.08 29.95 21.22
C GLN A 339 9.50 29.71 20.74
N SER A 340 10.49 29.89 21.63
CA SER A 340 11.89 29.62 21.29
C SER A 340 12.09 28.14 20.97
N HIS A 341 11.48 27.23 21.74
CA HIS A 341 11.58 25.79 21.49
C HIS A 341 10.89 25.35 20.20
N SER A 342 9.67 25.84 19.93
CA SER A 342 8.98 25.56 18.66
C SER A 342 9.77 26.06 17.45
N THR A 343 10.32 27.28 17.54
CA THR A 343 11.16 27.86 16.47
C THR A 343 12.41 27.05 16.24
N ASP A 344 13.01 26.57 17.33
CA ASP A 344 14.22 25.77 17.31
C ASP A 344 14.00 24.38 16.69
N MET A 345 12.91 23.69 17.06
CA MET A 345 12.47 22.43 16.44
C MET A 345 12.27 22.58 14.93
N ALA A 346 11.57 23.65 14.51
CA ALA A 346 11.34 23.95 13.10
C ALA A 346 12.64 24.26 12.35
N ALA A 347 13.49 25.12 12.89
CA ALA A 347 14.72 25.56 12.23
C ALA A 347 15.79 24.45 12.12
N ARG A 348 15.84 23.54 13.09
CA ARG A 348 16.85 22.47 13.15
C ARG A 348 16.30 21.09 12.79
N ASN A 349 15.06 21.02 12.30
CA ASN A 349 14.37 19.81 11.85
C ASN A 349 14.47 18.64 12.85
N TYR A 350 14.09 18.90 14.10
CA TYR A 350 13.97 17.86 15.12
C TYR A 350 12.64 18.00 15.86
N PHE A 351 12.21 16.94 16.53
CA PHE A 351 10.98 16.93 17.33
C PHE A 351 11.20 16.13 18.61
N ALA A 352 11.55 16.84 19.69
CA ALA A 352 11.83 16.28 20.99
C ALA A 352 11.64 17.31 22.11
N HIS A 353 11.39 16.81 23.33
CA HIS A 353 11.32 17.65 24.53
C HIS A 353 12.68 18.27 24.88
N GLU A 354 13.76 17.56 24.62
CA GLU A 354 15.13 18.04 24.82
C GLU A 354 15.68 18.63 23.53
N THR A 355 16.47 19.68 23.63
CA THR A 355 17.24 20.16 22.47
C THR A 355 18.30 19.11 22.09
N PRO A 356 18.92 19.18 20.89
CA PRO A 356 20.02 18.31 20.50
C PRO A 356 21.22 18.31 21.48
N GLU A 357 21.37 19.40 22.26
CA GLU A 357 22.36 19.53 23.33
C GLU A 357 21.94 18.87 24.66
N GLY A 358 20.73 18.31 24.74
CA GLY A 358 20.17 17.71 25.95
C GLY A 358 19.53 18.72 26.91
N ILE A 359 19.24 19.95 26.46
CA ILE A 359 18.61 20.95 27.33
C ILE A 359 17.12 20.62 27.48
N THR A 360 16.72 20.26 28.70
CA THR A 360 15.33 19.90 29.06
C THR A 360 14.39 21.13 29.07
N PRO A 361 13.06 20.96 29.11
CA PRO A 361 12.12 22.07 29.26
C PRO A 361 12.44 22.94 30.49
N THR A 362 12.73 22.31 31.62
CA THR A 362 13.14 23.01 32.85
C THR A 362 14.50 23.68 32.69
N GLY A 363 15.42 23.08 31.93
CA GLY A 363 16.70 23.70 31.56
C GLY A 363 16.50 25.00 30.78
N ARG A 364 15.67 24.98 29.72
CA ARG A 364 15.32 26.17 28.93
C ARG A 364 14.69 27.27 29.78
N ALA A 365 13.77 26.90 30.67
CA ALA A 365 13.16 27.86 31.60
C ALA A 365 14.19 28.47 32.57
N THR A 366 15.13 27.67 33.08
CA THR A 366 16.20 28.13 33.98
C THR A 366 17.16 29.08 33.26
N GLU A 367 17.56 28.76 32.03
CA GLU A 367 18.41 29.62 31.19
C GLU A 367 17.72 30.96 30.88
N ALA A 368 16.41 30.94 30.67
CA ALA A 368 15.57 32.14 30.53
C ALA A 368 15.34 32.89 31.85
N LYS A 369 15.89 32.40 32.98
CA LYS A 369 15.73 32.94 34.34
C LYS A 369 14.27 32.99 34.79
N TYR A 370 13.44 32.08 34.29
CA TYR A 370 12.08 31.89 34.76
C TYR A 370 12.11 31.16 36.11
N ASP A 371 11.27 31.58 37.05
CA ASP A 371 11.18 30.93 38.36
C ASP A 371 10.47 29.57 38.23
N THR A 372 11.26 28.50 38.31
CA THR A 372 10.78 27.12 38.18
C THR A 372 10.44 26.49 39.53
N THR A 373 10.42 27.24 40.64
CA THR A 373 10.12 26.69 41.97
C THR A 373 8.84 27.30 42.53
N LYS A 374 7.88 26.45 42.90
CA LYS A 374 6.63 26.87 43.55
C LYS A 374 6.43 26.13 44.86
N ARG A 375 6.20 26.86 45.95
CA ARG A 375 5.80 26.27 47.23
C ARG A 375 4.30 26.00 47.22
N LEU A 376 3.92 24.75 47.45
CA LEU A 376 2.54 24.28 47.49
C LEU A 376 1.91 24.53 48.87
N SER A 377 0.57 24.48 48.93
CA SER A 377 -0.19 24.75 50.15
C SER A 377 0.06 23.74 51.27
N ASP A 378 0.54 22.54 50.94
CA ASP A 378 0.95 21.50 51.88
C ASP A 378 2.38 21.70 52.42
N GLY A 379 3.07 22.77 51.98
CA GLY A 379 4.41 23.11 52.40
C GLY A 379 5.53 22.47 51.58
N SER A 380 5.22 21.58 50.64
CA SER A 380 6.18 21.00 49.69
C SER A 380 6.57 21.99 48.58
N ASN A 381 7.68 21.73 47.89
CA ASN A 381 8.10 22.50 46.72
C ASN A 381 7.90 21.66 45.46
N ARG A 382 7.23 22.24 44.46
CA ARG A 382 7.30 21.78 43.08
C ARG A 382 8.45 22.50 42.39
N SER A 383 9.28 21.75 41.66
CA SER A 383 10.35 22.28 40.82
C SER A 383 10.17 21.84 39.38
N GLY A 384 10.50 22.73 38.44
CA GLY A 384 10.44 22.48 37.01
C GLY A 384 9.12 22.89 36.35
N ILE A 385 9.13 22.89 35.02
CA ILE A 385 7.95 23.08 34.18
C ILE A 385 7.55 21.76 33.52
N ALA A 386 6.28 21.63 33.17
CA ALA A 386 5.79 20.53 32.33
C ALA A 386 5.60 21.02 30.89
N GLU A 387 5.76 20.14 29.90
CA GLU A 387 5.70 20.50 28.49
C GLU A 387 4.83 19.51 27.70
N ASN A 388 4.00 20.04 26.80
CA ASN A 388 3.44 19.30 25.68
C ASN A 388 4.04 19.83 24.38
N ILE A 389 4.41 18.94 23.45
CA ILE A 389 4.82 19.31 22.09
C ILE A 389 3.99 18.56 21.05
N VAL A 390 3.77 19.17 19.89
CA VAL A 390 3.10 18.52 18.74
C VAL A 390 3.73 19.00 17.45
N LYS A 391 3.79 18.09 16.46
CA LYS A 391 4.18 18.36 15.08
C LYS A 391 3.08 17.84 14.16
N ILE A 392 2.46 18.72 13.38
CA ILE A 392 1.41 18.35 12.41
C ILE A 392 1.75 18.91 11.03
N ALA A 393 1.44 18.17 9.96
CA ALA A 393 1.56 18.67 8.59
C ALA A 393 0.29 19.45 8.16
N LYS A 394 0.42 20.27 7.13
CA LYS A 394 -0.74 20.85 6.40
C LYS A 394 -1.33 19.86 5.39
N GLY A 395 -2.55 20.10 4.95
CA GLY A 395 -3.23 19.30 3.93
C GLY A 395 -3.85 18.02 4.49
N ASN A 396 -3.99 17.00 3.65
CA ASN A 396 -4.54 15.70 4.06
C ASN A 396 -3.50 14.92 4.91
N ILE A 397 -3.82 14.67 6.18
CA ILE A 397 -2.93 14.00 7.14
C ILE A 397 -3.57 12.76 7.78
N VAL A 398 -2.71 11.84 8.20
CA VAL A 398 -3.06 10.70 9.06
C VAL A 398 -2.19 10.78 10.31
N GLY A 399 -2.72 11.41 11.36
CA GLY A 399 -2.10 11.55 12.68
C GLY A 399 -2.50 10.44 13.65
N LYS A 400 -2.03 10.54 14.90
CA LYS A 400 -2.31 9.56 15.95
C LYS A 400 -3.70 9.78 16.56
N GLY A 401 -4.07 11.04 16.76
CA GLY A 401 -5.36 11.46 17.32
C GLY A 401 -6.32 12.05 16.29
N TYR A 402 -5.82 12.53 15.14
CA TYR A 402 -6.61 13.14 14.08
C TYR A 402 -6.23 12.58 12.70
N SER A 403 -7.22 12.28 11.87
CA SER A 403 -7.05 11.97 10.44
C SER A 403 -8.05 12.80 9.65
N GLY A 404 -7.57 13.59 8.70
CA GLY A 404 -8.40 14.57 8.00
C GLY A 404 -7.57 15.66 7.32
N PHE A 405 -8.22 16.78 7.01
CA PHE A 405 -7.60 17.90 6.30
C PHE A 405 -7.24 19.04 7.25
N VAL A 406 -6.02 19.56 7.14
CA VAL A 406 -5.52 20.73 7.88
C VAL A 406 -5.34 21.89 6.89
N ASP A 407 -6.24 22.85 6.96
CA ASP A 407 -6.19 24.12 6.24
C ASP A 407 -5.13 25.03 6.87
N PRO A 408 -3.99 25.28 6.20
CA PRO A 408 -2.94 26.15 6.71
C PRO A 408 -3.34 27.63 6.71
N SER A 409 -4.52 27.99 6.19
CA SER A 409 -5.07 29.34 6.20
C SER A 409 -6.11 29.58 7.31
N ASP A 410 -6.53 28.53 8.03
CA ASP A 410 -7.42 28.61 9.19
C ASP A 410 -6.65 28.38 10.51
N PRO A 411 -6.28 29.45 11.25
CA PRO A 411 -5.54 29.31 12.49
C PRO A 411 -6.35 28.61 13.60
N GLN A 412 -7.68 28.66 13.55
CA GLN A 412 -8.52 28.01 14.54
C GLN A 412 -8.54 26.50 14.31
N GLN A 413 -8.65 26.06 13.05
CA GLN A 413 -8.60 24.64 12.71
C GLN A 413 -7.23 24.03 13.02
N VAL A 414 -6.13 24.73 12.72
CA VAL A 414 -4.78 24.27 13.10
C VAL A 414 -4.68 24.04 14.61
N ALA A 415 -5.18 24.99 15.41
CA ALA A 415 -5.22 24.85 16.87
C ALA A 415 -6.14 23.71 17.34
N ASP A 416 -7.28 23.50 16.69
CA ASP A 416 -8.19 22.39 17.00
C ASP A 416 -7.52 21.03 16.80
N VAL A 417 -6.82 20.84 15.69
CA VAL A 417 -6.10 19.59 15.38
C VAL A 417 -4.99 19.34 16.41
N MET A 418 -4.21 20.36 16.76
CA MET A 418 -3.17 20.25 17.80
C MET A 418 -3.75 19.84 19.16
N MET A 419 -4.88 20.45 19.55
CA MET A 419 -5.57 20.10 20.80
C MET A 419 -6.12 18.67 20.79
N ILE A 420 -6.66 18.20 19.65
CA ILE A 420 -7.17 16.83 19.50
C ILE A 420 -6.02 15.82 19.71
N GLU A 421 -4.85 16.07 19.11
CA GLU A 421 -3.68 15.20 19.27
C GLU A 421 -3.24 15.09 20.75
N TRP A 422 -3.16 16.21 21.48
CA TRP A 422 -2.81 16.17 22.91
C TRP A 422 -3.89 15.54 23.78
N ILE A 423 -5.18 15.83 23.55
CA ILE A 423 -6.29 15.27 24.34
C ILE A 423 -6.37 13.75 24.19
N ASN A 424 -6.14 13.23 22.98
CA ASN A 424 -6.19 11.80 22.68
C ASN A 424 -4.90 11.05 23.04
N SER A 425 -3.88 11.74 23.56
CA SER A 425 -2.65 11.13 24.04
C SER A 425 -2.61 11.13 25.58
N PRO A 426 -2.56 9.96 26.25
CA PRO A 426 -2.59 9.89 27.71
C PRO A 426 -1.55 10.78 28.40
N ASP A 427 -0.28 10.68 28.00
CA ASP A 427 0.82 11.42 28.64
C ASP A 427 0.69 12.94 28.47
N HIS A 428 0.30 13.41 27.28
CA HIS A 428 0.06 14.84 27.05
C HIS A 428 -1.18 15.35 27.79
N ASN A 429 -2.22 14.51 27.87
CA ASN A 429 -3.47 14.86 28.53
C ASN A 429 -3.29 14.95 30.06
N GLU A 430 -2.34 14.22 30.66
CA GLU A 430 -2.00 14.36 32.08
C GLU A 430 -1.60 15.80 32.42
N ASN A 431 -0.82 16.46 31.56
CA ASN A 431 -0.48 17.87 31.72
C ASN A 431 -1.71 18.77 31.62
N LEU A 432 -2.58 18.55 30.61
CA LEU A 432 -3.79 19.35 30.40
C LEU A 432 -4.75 19.31 31.59
N ILE A 433 -4.86 18.17 32.28
CA ILE A 433 -5.77 17.98 33.43
C ILE A 433 -5.10 18.15 34.79
N ASN A 434 -3.82 18.51 34.82
CA ASN A 434 -3.08 18.67 36.06
C ASN A 434 -3.69 19.81 36.91
N ARG A 435 -4.03 19.50 38.16
CA ARG A 435 -4.64 20.43 39.12
C ARG A 435 -3.64 21.37 39.79
N GLY A 436 -2.35 21.02 39.78
CA GLY A 436 -1.31 21.81 40.45
C GLY A 436 -0.81 22.99 39.61
N ILE A 437 -1.07 23.00 38.31
CA ILE A 437 -0.65 24.09 37.41
C ILE A 437 -1.69 25.21 37.38
N ASP A 438 -1.22 26.44 37.28
CA ASP A 438 -2.06 27.65 37.19
C ASP A 438 -1.60 28.61 36.09
N ARG A 439 -0.55 28.26 35.35
CA ARG A 439 -0.03 29.04 34.23
C ARG A 439 0.19 28.21 32.98
N ILE A 440 0.09 28.88 31.83
CA ILE A 440 0.41 28.32 30.52
C ILE A 440 1.13 29.36 29.66
N GLY A 441 2.18 28.92 28.96
CA GLY A 441 2.77 29.60 27.82
C GLY A 441 2.63 28.74 26.58
N VAL A 442 2.37 29.35 25.43
CA VAL A 442 2.24 28.64 24.15
C VAL A 442 3.09 29.32 23.09
N GLY A 443 3.84 28.52 22.34
CA GLY A 443 4.60 28.94 21.18
C GLY A 443 4.28 28.07 19.97
N VAL A 444 4.32 28.67 18.77
CA VAL A 444 4.05 27.96 17.51
C VAL A 444 5.03 28.42 16.43
N ALA A 445 5.58 27.48 15.67
CA ALA A 445 6.44 27.73 14.52
C ALA A 445 6.00 26.89 13.31
N TYR A 446 6.47 27.27 12.13
CA TYR A 446 6.16 26.60 10.88
C TYR A 446 7.40 26.58 9.98
N ASP A 447 7.76 25.41 9.44
CA ASP A 447 8.96 25.24 8.59
C ASP A 447 8.67 25.27 7.08
N GLY A 448 7.41 25.46 6.68
CA GLY A 448 6.97 25.36 5.28
C GLY A 448 6.16 24.09 4.99
N GLU A 449 6.27 23.08 5.84
CA GLU A 449 5.58 21.78 5.70
C GLU A 449 4.83 21.40 6.99
N PHE A 450 5.47 21.58 8.14
CA PHE A 450 4.97 21.21 9.45
C PHE A 450 4.81 22.41 10.38
N PHE A 451 3.70 22.41 11.12
CA PHE A 451 3.52 23.24 12.30
C PHE A 451 4.09 22.53 13.52
N TYR A 452 4.83 23.27 14.34
CA TYR A 452 5.38 22.84 15.62
C TYR A 452 4.74 23.71 16.69
N ALA A 453 4.21 23.10 17.74
CA ALA A 453 3.72 23.85 18.89
C ALA A 453 4.22 23.26 20.20
N THR A 454 4.45 24.15 21.16
CA THR A 454 4.88 23.85 22.52
C THR A 454 3.90 24.50 23.49
N GLN A 455 3.39 23.74 24.46
CA GLN A 455 2.72 24.25 25.65
C GLN A 455 3.63 24.03 26.86
N ASP A 456 4.02 25.10 27.53
CA ASP A 456 4.73 25.05 28.80
C ASP A 456 3.76 25.37 29.93
N PHE A 457 3.75 24.53 30.96
CA PHE A 457 2.89 24.64 32.13
C PHE A 457 3.70 24.83 33.39
N PHE A 458 3.20 25.71 34.27
CA PHE A 458 3.78 25.90 35.59
C PHE A 458 2.73 26.04 36.68
#